data_AF-A0AB32WI64-F1
#
_entry.id   AF-A0AB32WI64-F1
#
_cell.length_a   1.000
_cell.length_b   1.000
_cell.length_c   1.000
_cell.angle_alpha   90.00
_cell.angle_beta   90.00
_cell.angle_gamma   90.00
#
_symmetry.space_group_name_H-M   'P 1'
#
loop_
_entity.id
_entity.type
_entity.pdbx_description
1 polymer ?
#
loop_
_entity_poly.entity_id
_entity_poly.type
_entity_poly.pdbx_seq_one_letter_code
_entity_poly.pdbx_strand_id
1 'polypeptide(L)'
;MANGQKTWCIANPLSSDSELAANIEFACSQLDCRLIEPDGPCFEPDTQMHHASYVMNLYYQTYGRHLANCDFRHSGVVSLTDPSYGNCTFQSGGALAEQEPSVIWCNNMSPSMNSLGKTWHLMIMGLQGTWCVAKPGTSDDLLQQNINFACNQVDCGPTHSGGACFYPTTLINHASYAMNLYYQTTGRKKSSCDFRETGLLVSNDPSYGNCSYQYSHD
;
A
#
# COMPACT_ATOMS: atom_id res chain seq x y z
N MET A 1 -15.22 17.83 14.66
CA MET A 1 -15.42 16.40 14.35
C MET A 1 -14.14 15.93 13.69
N ALA A 2 -13.26 15.22 14.40
CA ALA A 2 -12.05 14.68 13.81
C ALA A 2 -12.46 13.51 12.92
N ASN A 3 -12.53 13.74 11.61
CA ASN A 3 -12.68 12.68 10.63
C ASN A 3 -11.35 11.92 10.61
N GLY A 4 -11.23 10.88 11.46
CA GLY A 4 -10.04 10.05 11.49
C GLY A 4 -9.78 9.52 10.09
N GLN A 5 -8.64 9.89 9.49
CA GLN A 5 -8.32 9.50 8.14
C GLN A 5 -8.21 7.97 8.09
N LYS A 6 -9.02 7.35 7.23
CA LYS A 6 -9.01 5.91 7.02
C LYS A 6 -7.76 5.54 6.24
N THR A 7 -7.02 4.56 6.75
CA THR A 7 -5.86 3.96 6.12
C THR A 7 -6.01 2.45 6.12
N TRP A 8 -5.36 1.80 5.16
CA TRP A 8 -5.33 0.35 5.02
C TRP A 8 -3.89 -0.10 4.82
N CYS A 9 -3.58 -1.34 5.20
CA CYS A 9 -2.31 -1.96 4.85
C CYS A 9 -2.55 -2.92 3.69
N ILE A 10 -1.76 -2.80 2.62
CA ILE A 10 -1.77 -3.75 1.51
C ILE A 10 -0.36 -4.31 1.31
N ALA A 11 -0.25 -5.46 0.65
CA ALA A 11 1.05 -5.99 0.28
C ALA A 11 1.75 -5.06 -0.72
N ASN A 12 3.08 -5.00 -0.66
CA ASN A 12 3.90 -4.28 -1.63
C ASN A 12 3.98 -5.12 -2.93
N PRO A 13 3.60 -4.57 -4.11
CA PRO A 13 3.65 -5.29 -5.39
C PRO A 13 5.03 -5.83 -5.78
N LEU A 14 6.11 -5.30 -5.19
CA LEU A 14 7.48 -5.79 -5.41
C LEU A 14 7.88 -6.97 -4.51
N SER A 15 7.06 -7.32 -3.52
CA SER A 15 7.37 -8.43 -2.61
C SER A 15 7.37 -9.75 -3.35
N SER A 16 8.26 -10.66 -2.95
CA SER A 16 8.24 -12.01 -3.48
C SER A 16 7.08 -12.82 -2.89
N ASP A 17 6.58 -13.76 -3.69
CA ASP A 17 5.62 -14.78 -3.28
C ASP A 17 6.00 -15.46 -1.94
N SER A 18 7.28 -15.78 -1.75
CA SER A 18 7.78 -16.36 -0.49
C SER A 18 7.65 -15.44 0.73
N GLU A 19 7.83 -14.13 0.54
CA GLU A 19 7.67 -13.15 1.63
C GLU A 19 6.20 -12.96 1.96
N LEU A 20 5.36 -12.88 0.92
CA LEU A 20 3.91 -12.77 1.09
C LEU A 20 3.33 -14.00 1.79
N ALA A 21 3.79 -15.20 1.45
CA ALA A 21 3.42 -16.43 2.15
C ALA A 21 3.82 -16.38 3.64
N ALA A 22 5.02 -15.92 3.97
CA ALA A 22 5.47 -15.76 5.36
C ALA A 22 4.64 -14.71 6.12
N ASN A 23 4.24 -13.63 5.47
CA ASN A 23 3.37 -12.62 6.06
C ASN A 23 1.97 -13.17 6.37
N ILE A 24 1.42 -13.97 5.46
CA ILE A 24 0.13 -14.64 5.65
C ILE A 24 0.21 -15.58 6.86
N GLU A 25 1.21 -16.47 6.90
CA GLU A 25 1.41 -17.41 8.01
C GLU A 25 1.55 -16.68 9.35
N PHE A 26 2.35 -15.60 9.37
CA PHE A 26 2.52 -14.77 10.57
C PHE A 26 1.20 -14.13 11.02
N ALA A 27 0.47 -13.47 10.13
CA ALA A 27 -0.79 -12.81 10.47
C ALA A 27 -1.86 -13.83 10.95
N CYS A 28 -1.96 -14.98 10.28
CA CYS A 28 -2.92 -16.04 10.62
C CYS A 28 -2.54 -16.82 11.89
N SER A 29 -1.30 -16.72 12.37
CA SER A 29 -0.94 -17.21 13.70
C SER A 29 -1.54 -16.37 14.84
N GLN A 30 -1.94 -15.13 14.54
CA GLN A 30 -2.48 -14.17 15.51
C GLN A 30 -3.98 -13.89 15.33
N LEU A 31 -4.54 -14.16 14.15
CA LEU A 31 -5.89 -13.76 13.72
C LEU A 31 -6.63 -14.93 13.07
N ASP A 32 -7.96 -14.81 12.97
CA ASP A 32 -8.78 -15.74 12.21
C ASP A 32 -8.76 -15.40 10.71
N CYS A 33 -8.18 -16.29 9.89
CA CYS A 33 -8.01 -16.11 8.44
C CYS A 33 -9.04 -16.86 7.59
N ARG A 34 -10.14 -17.37 8.17
CA ARG A 34 -11.21 -18.08 7.42
C ARG A 34 -11.79 -17.30 6.23
N LEU A 35 -11.62 -15.98 6.19
CA LEU A 35 -12.14 -15.12 5.14
C LEU A 35 -11.37 -15.23 3.81
N ILE A 36 -10.13 -15.73 3.86
CA ILE A 36 -9.27 -15.98 2.69
C ILE A 36 -9.09 -17.47 2.40
N GLU A 37 -9.75 -18.36 3.14
CA GLU A 37 -9.78 -19.80 2.86
C GLU A 37 -10.69 -20.10 1.66
N PRO A 38 -10.60 -21.30 1.03
CA PRO A 38 -11.55 -21.70 0.00
C PRO A 38 -13.00 -21.47 0.46
N ASP A 39 -13.84 -20.93 -0.44
CA ASP A 39 -15.22 -20.47 -0.19
C ASP A 39 -15.36 -19.18 0.66
N GLY A 40 -14.26 -18.56 1.05
CA GLY A 40 -14.23 -17.26 1.72
C GLY A 40 -14.63 -16.09 0.81
N PRO A 41 -15.19 -14.99 1.36
CA PRO A 41 -15.61 -13.82 0.57
C PRO A 41 -14.44 -13.05 -0.07
N CYS A 42 -13.22 -13.26 0.41
CA CYS A 42 -11.97 -12.68 -0.08
C CYS A 42 -10.97 -13.79 -0.50
N PHE A 43 -11.49 -14.94 -0.95
CA PHE A 43 -10.64 -15.96 -1.56
C PHE A 43 -10.19 -15.54 -2.97
N GLU A 44 -11.11 -14.97 -3.76
CA GLU A 44 -10.85 -14.59 -5.15
C GLU A 44 -10.37 -13.13 -5.31
N PRO A 45 -9.32 -12.86 -6.11
CA PRO A 45 -8.54 -13.83 -6.86
C PRO A 45 -7.57 -14.61 -5.97
N ASP A 46 -7.43 -15.92 -6.24
CA ASP A 46 -6.51 -16.83 -5.54
C ASP A 46 -5.04 -16.50 -5.85
N THR A 47 -4.52 -15.46 -5.20
CA THR A 47 -3.14 -15.00 -5.33
C THR A 47 -2.59 -14.64 -3.96
N GLN A 48 -1.30 -14.88 -3.75
CA GLN A 48 -0.62 -14.52 -2.50
C GLN A 48 -0.65 -13.01 -2.26
N MET A 49 -0.52 -12.20 -3.31
CA MET A 49 -0.66 -10.75 -3.24
C MET A 49 -2.02 -10.32 -2.68
N HIS A 50 -3.10 -10.97 -3.13
CA HIS A 50 -4.44 -10.68 -2.65
C HIS A 50 -4.64 -11.10 -1.20
N HIS A 51 -4.36 -12.37 -0.89
CA HIS A 51 -4.53 -12.91 0.46
C HIS A 51 -3.66 -12.18 1.49
N ALA A 52 -2.40 -11.91 1.15
CA ALA A 52 -1.47 -11.15 2.01
C ALA A 52 -2.00 -9.74 2.26
N SER A 53 -2.43 -9.01 1.22
CA SER A 53 -3.01 -7.68 1.40
C SER A 53 -4.19 -7.68 2.36
N TYR A 54 -5.07 -8.68 2.26
CA TYR A 54 -6.24 -8.76 3.13
C TYR A 54 -5.85 -9.02 4.60
N VAL A 55 -5.05 -10.05 4.86
CA VAL A 55 -4.67 -10.42 6.24
C VAL A 55 -3.72 -9.42 6.89
N MET A 56 -2.81 -8.81 6.11
CA MET A 56 -1.97 -7.70 6.57
C MET A 56 -2.82 -6.50 6.94
N ASN A 57 -3.89 -6.20 6.19
CA ASN A 57 -4.85 -5.19 6.62
C ASN A 57 -5.54 -5.59 7.92
N LEU A 58 -6.04 -6.82 8.06
CA LEU A 58 -6.67 -7.27 9.31
C LEU A 58 -5.74 -7.07 10.51
N TYR A 59 -4.47 -7.46 10.38
CA TYR A 59 -3.44 -7.26 11.39
C TYR A 59 -3.22 -5.77 11.69
N TYR A 60 -2.98 -4.97 10.66
CA TYR A 60 -2.78 -3.54 10.80
C TYR A 60 -3.91 -2.85 11.56
N GLN A 61 -5.16 -3.25 11.31
CA GLN A 61 -6.34 -2.67 11.95
C GLN A 61 -6.48 -3.14 13.40
N THR A 62 -6.25 -4.42 13.67
CA THR A 62 -6.34 -5.01 15.04
C THR A 62 -5.30 -4.40 15.98
N TYR A 63 -4.08 -4.14 15.50
CA TYR A 63 -2.96 -3.66 16.31
C TYR A 63 -2.79 -2.13 16.32
N GLY A 64 -3.84 -1.38 15.97
CA GLY A 64 -3.87 0.07 16.20
C GLY A 64 -3.33 0.96 15.08
N ARG A 65 -3.21 0.44 13.85
CA ARG A 65 -2.84 1.21 12.64
C ARG A 65 -1.50 1.96 12.70
N HIS A 66 -0.58 1.56 13.56
CA HIS A 66 0.78 2.09 13.55
C HIS A 66 1.49 1.72 12.23
N LEU A 67 2.24 2.65 11.64
CA LEU A 67 2.98 2.42 10.39
C LEU A 67 3.87 1.17 10.46
N ALA A 68 4.50 0.94 11.61
CA ALA A 68 5.33 -0.24 11.86
C ALA A 68 4.56 -1.57 11.73
N ASN A 69 3.25 -1.58 12.00
CA ASN A 69 2.43 -2.79 11.88
C ASN A 69 2.11 -3.13 10.41
N CYS A 70 2.35 -2.20 9.48
CA CYS A 70 2.19 -2.44 8.04
C CYS A 70 3.52 -2.70 7.33
N ASP A 71 4.67 -2.59 8.01
CA ASP A 71 5.96 -2.70 7.34
C ASP A 71 6.26 -4.12 6.84
N PHE A 72 6.01 -5.15 7.67
CA PHE A 72 6.26 -6.56 7.34
C PHE A 72 7.63 -6.80 6.66
N ARG A 73 8.71 -6.15 7.13
CA ARG A 73 10.05 -6.20 6.49
C ARG A 73 10.05 -5.55 5.10
N HIS A 74 9.43 -4.37 5.01
CA HIS A 74 9.19 -3.58 3.79
C HIS A 74 8.31 -4.23 2.71
N SER A 75 7.61 -5.30 3.05
CA SER A 75 6.70 -6.00 2.13
C SER A 75 5.25 -5.53 2.22
N GLY A 76 4.98 -4.47 3.01
CA GLY A 76 3.67 -3.82 3.08
C GLY A 76 3.72 -2.31 2.85
N VAL A 77 2.62 -1.78 2.31
CA VAL A 77 2.44 -0.35 2.05
C VAL A 77 1.07 0.13 2.54
N VAL A 78 1.04 1.33 3.09
CA VAL A 78 -0.14 1.97 3.66
C VAL A 78 -0.88 2.69 2.55
N SER A 79 -2.07 2.19 2.23
CA SER A 79 -3.01 2.80 1.30
C SER A 79 -3.84 3.89 1.97
N LEU A 80 -3.97 5.02 1.29
CA LEU A 80 -4.81 6.18 1.61
C LEU A 80 -6.18 6.11 0.92
N THR A 81 -6.34 5.18 -0.01
CA THR A 81 -7.58 4.91 -0.75
C THR A 81 -8.06 3.50 -0.48
N ASP A 82 -9.38 3.29 -0.56
CA ASP A 82 -9.99 2.01 -0.24
C ASP A 82 -9.55 0.92 -1.25
N PRO A 83 -8.88 -0.15 -0.79
CA PRO A 83 -8.48 -1.28 -1.61
C PRO A 83 -9.58 -2.32 -1.82
N SER A 84 -10.77 -2.12 -1.25
CA SER A 84 -11.93 -3.00 -1.45
C SER A 84 -12.30 -3.11 -2.94
N TYR A 85 -12.78 -4.30 -3.32
CA TYR A 85 -13.23 -4.57 -4.68
C TYR A 85 -14.24 -5.74 -4.65
N GLY A 86 -15.19 -5.74 -5.60
CA GLY A 86 -16.24 -6.76 -5.66
C GLY A 86 -16.95 -6.93 -4.32
N ASN A 87 -16.99 -8.17 -3.83
CA ASN A 87 -17.55 -8.51 -2.51
C ASN A 87 -16.51 -8.51 -1.38
N CYS A 88 -15.22 -8.37 -1.70
CA CYS A 88 -14.16 -8.36 -0.71
C CYS A 88 -13.98 -6.95 -0.13
N THR A 89 -14.37 -6.79 1.14
CA THR A 89 -14.34 -5.50 1.83
C THR A 89 -13.17 -5.41 2.79
N PHE A 90 -12.30 -4.43 2.56
CA PHE A 90 -11.17 -4.14 3.44
C PHE A 90 -11.63 -3.24 4.57
N GLN A 91 -11.66 -3.79 5.78
CA GLN A 91 -12.05 -3.00 6.94
C GLN A 91 -11.08 -1.82 7.15
N SER A 92 -11.67 -0.64 7.39
CA SER A 92 -10.97 0.53 7.89
C SER A 92 -11.55 0.83 9.26
N GLY A 93 -10.76 0.72 10.32
CA GLY A 93 -11.26 0.92 11.68
C GLY A 93 -12.06 2.21 11.82
N GLY A 94 -13.25 2.12 12.42
CA GLY A 94 -13.91 3.25 13.07
C GLY A 94 -13.06 3.72 14.26
N ALA A 95 -13.17 5.00 14.63
CA ALA A 95 -12.37 5.69 15.66
C ALA A 95 -11.79 4.71 16.70
N LEU A 96 -10.50 4.39 16.57
CA LEU A 96 -9.81 3.69 17.64
C LEU A 96 -9.89 4.59 18.86
N ALA A 97 -10.33 4.01 19.96
CA ALA A 97 -10.32 4.61 21.27
C ALA A 97 -8.98 5.34 21.50
N GLU A 98 -9.06 6.54 22.05
CA GLU A 98 -7.94 7.37 22.45
C GLU A 98 -7.05 6.63 23.46
N GLN A 99 -6.15 5.77 22.98
CA GLN A 99 -4.95 5.39 23.72
C GLN A 99 -3.86 4.94 22.77
N GLU A 100 -3.35 5.91 22.01
CA GLU A 100 -2.10 5.84 21.25
C GLU A 100 -0.90 5.75 22.23
N PRO A 101 -0.11 4.66 22.24
CA PRO A 101 1.19 4.65 22.90
C PRO A 101 2.25 5.50 22.16
N SER A 102 1.93 6.01 20.96
CA SER A 102 2.76 6.94 20.21
C SER A 102 2.86 8.33 20.85
N VAL A 103 1.88 8.75 21.67
CA VAL A 103 1.88 10.06 22.35
C VAL A 103 2.79 10.05 23.59
N ILE A 104 2.96 8.90 24.23
CA ILE A 104 3.70 8.79 25.50
C ILE A 104 5.21 8.99 25.30
N TRP A 105 5.74 8.66 24.13
CA TRP A 105 7.16 8.90 23.81
C TRP A 105 7.45 10.37 23.47
N CYS A 106 6.51 11.11 22.88
CA CYS A 106 6.71 12.55 22.64
C CYS A 106 6.58 13.39 23.91
N ASN A 107 5.74 12.97 24.86
CA ASN A 107 5.50 13.73 26.10
C ASN A 107 6.63 13.62 27.14
N ASN A 108 7.53 12.66 26.98
CA ASN A 108 8.69 12.47 27.86
C ASN A 108 10.00 13.02 27.28
N MET A 109 9.94 13.75 26.15
CA MET A 109 11.08 14.47 25.59
C MET A 109 11.03 15.95 26.00
N SER A 110 12.20 16.58 26.06
CA SER A 110 12.40 17.89 26.70
C SER A 110 11.44 18.98 26.16
N PRO A 111 11.04 19.98 26.99
CA PRO A 111 10.00 20.96 26.66
C PRO A 111 10.23 21.80 25.40
N SER A 112 11.44 21.78 24.80
CA SER A 112 11.73 22.49 23.55
C SER A 112 11.30 21.72 22.29
N MET A 113 11.00 20.43 22.39
CA MET A 113 10.63 19.58 21.25
C MET A 113 9.12 19.45 21.04
N ASN A 114 8.28 20.16 21.81
CA ASN A 114 6.82 19.97 21.82
C ASN A 114 6.13 20.84 20.75
N SER A 115 6.69 22.02 20.49
CA SER A 115 6.31 22.87 19.36
C SER A 115 6.76 22.22 18.04
N LEU A 116 7.95 21.62 18.07
CA LEU A 116 8.47 20.76 17.01
C LEU A 116 7.64 19.48 16.90
N GLY A 117 7.18 18.80 17.94
CA GLY A 117 6.44 17.53 17.83
C GLY A 117 5.12 17.62 17.05
N LYS A 118 4.42 18.75 17.13
CA LYS A 118 3.19 19.02 16.35
C LYS A 118 3.48 19.47 14.92
N THR A 119 4.53 20.29 14.73
CA THR A 119 5.00 20.61 13.37
C THR A 119 5.72 19.43 12.73
N TRP A 120 6.27 18.49 13.50
CA TRP A 120 6.87 17.24 13.05
C TRP A 120 5.79 16.21 12.73
N HIS A 121 4.65 16.14 13.42
CA HIS A 121 3.50 15.35 12.96
C HIS A 121 2.89 15.90 11.66
N LEU A 122 2.75 17.23 11.56
CA LEU A 122 2.28 17.89 10.33
C LEU A 122 3.34 17.89 9.21
N MET A 123 4.64 17.86 9.52
CA MET A 123 5.72 17.68 8.54
C MET A 123 5.87 16.20 8.15
N ILE A 124 5.69 15.24 9.05
CA ILE A 124 5.79 13.80 8.75
C ILE A 124 4.57 13.33 7.94
N MET A 125 3.36 13.86 8.19
CA MET A 125 2.16 13.55 7.38
C MET A 125 1.91 14.53 6.22
N GLY A 126 2.65 15.64 6.15
CA GLY A 126 2.49 16.69 5.12
C GLY A 126 3.65 16.86 4.14
N LEU A 127 4.74 16.09 4.27
CA LEU A 127 5.91 16.13 3.37
C LEU A 127 6.33 14.74 2.84
N GLN A 128 5.45 13.74 2.84
CA GLN A 128 5.76 12.46 2.22
C GLN A 128 5.02 12.33 0.90
N GLY A 129 5.78 12.01 -0.14
CA GLY A 129 5.23 11.74 -1.45
C GLY A 129 4.10 10.72 -1.38
N THR A 130 3.14 10.84 -2.27
CA THR A 130 2.23 9.75 -2.56
C THR A 130 2.77 8.98 -3.76
N TRP A 131 2.54 7.67 -3.75
CA TRP A 131 2.80 6.81 -4.89
C TRP A 131 1.50 6.19 -5.36
N CYS A 132 1.46 5.77 -6.62
CA CYS A 132 0.33 5.06 -7.17
C CYS A 132 0.70 3.60 -7.40
N VAL A 133 -0.05 2.67 -6.80
CA VAL A 133 0.13 1.22 -7.00
C VAL A 133 -1.18 0.58 -7.47
N ALA A 134 -1.11 -0.57 -8.12
CA ALA A 134 -2.29 -1.31 -8.55
C ALA A 134 -2.98 -1.99 -7.35
N LYS A 135 -4.32 -2.08 -7.40
CA LYS A 135 -5.11 -2.82 -6.41
C LYS A 135 -4.80 -4.32 -6.49
N PRO A 136 -4.64 -5.02 -5.37
CA PRO A 136 -4.29 -6.45 -5.33
C PRO A 136 -5.35 -7.38 -5.92
N GLY A 137 -6.62 -6.94 -6.00
CA GLY A 137 -7.72 -7.69 -6.62
C GLY A 137 -7.99 -7.35 -8.09
N THR A 138 -7.10 -6.62 -8.75
CA THR A 138 -7.29 -6.25 -10.17
C THR A 138 -7.01 -7.45 -11.06
N SER A 139 -7.90 -7.76 -12.01
CA SER A 139 -7.68 -8.84 -12.97
C SER A 139 -6.52 -8.54 -13.92
N ASP A 140 -5.86 -9.61 -14.39
CA ASP A 140 -4.73 -9.51 -15.33
C ASP A 140 -5.07 -8.70 -16.60
N ASP A 141 -6.29 -8.84 -17.13
CA ASP A 141 -6.75 -8.07 -18.28
C ASP A 141 -6.78 -6.55 -18.02
N LEU A 142 -7.19 -6.15 -16.81
CA LEU A 142 -7.22 -4.74 -16.41
C LEU A 142 -5.81 -4.24 -16.07
N LEU A 143 -4.99 -5.06 -15.42
CA LEU A 143 -3.58 -4.74 -15.17
C LEU A 143 -2.83 -4.50 -16.49
N GLN A 144 -3.02 -5.36 -17.48
CA GLN A 144 -2.42 -5.20 -18.80
C GLN A 144 -2.93 -3.94 -19.52
N GLN A 145 -4.22 -3.61 -19.40
CA GLN A 145 -4.76 -2.35 -19.92
C GLN A 145 -4.12 -1.13 -19.25
N ASN A 146 -3.89 -1.18 -17.93
CA ASN A 146 -3.23 -0.11 -17.19
C ASN A 146 -1.78 0.08 -17.65
N ILE A 147 -1.04 -1.02 -17.81
CA ILE A 147 0.32 -1.01 -18.36
C ILE A 147 0.32 -0.37 -19.75
N ASN A 148 -0.52 -0.88 -20.67
CA ASN A 148 -0.59 -0.36 -22.03
C ASN A 148 -0.94 1.12 -22.08
N PHE A 149 -1.88 1.58 -21.23
CA PHE A 149 -2.24 2.99 -21.15
C PHE A 149 -1.08 3.85 -20.62
N ALA A 150 -0.50 3.48 -19.48
CA ALA A 150 0.57 4.25 -18.84
C ALA A 150 1.80 4.31 -19.75
N CYS A 151 2.24 3.18 -20.31
CA CYS A 151 3.43 3.10 -21.15
C CYS A 151 3.30 3.80 -22.51
N ASN A 152 2.08 4.16 -22.92
CA ASN A 152 1.88 5.07 -24.07
C ASN A 152 2.13 6.55 -23.72
N GLN A 153 2.18 6.89 -22.42
CA GLN A 153 2.36 8.26 -21.92
C GLN A 153 3.73 8.46 -21.27
N VAL A 154 4.31 7.40 -20.68
CA VAL A 154 5.59 7.42 -19.97
C VAL A 154 6.52 6.29 -20.45
N ASP A 155 7.82 6.43 -20.20
CA ASP A 155 8.80 5.41 -20.55
C ASP A 155 8.82 4.25 -19.53
N CYS A 156 8.27 3.11 -19.95
CA CYS A 156 8.27 1.86 -19.17
C CYS A 156 9.51 0.98 -19.41
N GLY A 157 10.58 1.49 -20.03
CA GLY A 157 11.84 0.76 -20.22
C GLY A 157 12.31 -0.04 -18.98
N PRO A 158 12.22 0.50 -17.74
CA PRO A 158 12.62 -0.24 -16.53
C PRO A 158 11.79 -1.48 -16.18
N THR A 159 10.57 -1.64 -16.72
CA THR A 159 9.71 -2.83 -16.50
C THR A 159 9.86 -3.88 -17.60
N HIS A 160 10.59 -3.59 -18.68
CA HIS A 160 10.85 -4.55 -19.74
C HIS A 160 12.00 -5.50 -19.36
N SER A 161 12.12 -6.62 -20.09
CA SER A 161 13.19 -7.61 -19.88
C SER A 161 14.56 -6.94 -19.81
N GLY A 162 15.29 -7.17 -18.71
CA GLY A 162 16.61 -6.56 -18.44
C GLY A 162 16.56 -5.21 -17.71
N GLY A 163 15.37 -4.66 -17.46
CA GLY A 163 15.16 -3.46 -16.65
C GLY A 163 15.26 -3.73 -15.14
N ALA A 164 15.53 -2.66 -14.37
CA ALA A 164 15.72 -2.74 -12.90
C ALA A 164 14.46 -3.19 -12.14
N CYS A 165 13.28 -2.99 -12.71
CA CYS A 165 11.97 -3.30 -12.12
C CYS A 165 11.25 -4.43 -12.87
N PHE A 166 11.98 -5.20 -13.68
CA PHE A 166 11.42 -6.36 -14.38
C PHE A 166 11.03 -7.48 -13.41
N TYR A 167 11.82 -7.67 -12.34
CA TYR A 167 11.55 -8.67 -11.30
C TYR A 167 10.92 -8.00 -10.07
N PRO A 168 9.87 -8.60 -9.47
CA PRO A 168 9.15 -9.80 -9.92
C PRO A 168 8.38 -9.59 -11.23
N THR A 169 8.24 -10.65 -12.05
CA THR A 169 7.60 -10.58 -13.39
C THR A 169 6.07 -10.61 -13.33
N THR A 170 5.48 -10.22 -12.20
CA THR A 170 4.03 -10.20 -12.01
C THR A 170 3.43 -8.99 -12.71
N LEU A 171 2.23 -9.15 -13.29
CA LEU A 171 1.54 -8.03 -13.94
C LEU A 171 1.24 -6.90 -12.95
N ILE A 172 0.95 -7.23 -11.69
CA ILE A 172 0.66 -6.22 -10.68
C ILE A 172 1.88 -5.35 -10.36
N ASN A 173 3.09 -5.91 -10.39
CA ASN A 173 4.32 -5.14 -10.23
C ASN A 173 4.51 -4.18 -11.42
N HIS A 174 4.48 -4.71 -12.64
CA HIS A 174 4.69 -3.89 -13.85
C HIS A 174 3.62 -2.79 -13.99
N ALA A 175 2.36 -3.11 -13.66
CA ALA A 175 1.28 -2.15 -13.62
C ALA A 175 1.52 -1.09 -12.54
N SER A 176 1.85 -1.48 -11.31
CA SER A 176 2.11 -0.53 -10.22
C SER A 176 3.25 0.44 -10.55
N TYR A 177 4.33 -0.06 -11.15
CA TYR A 177 5.44 0.80 -11.56
C TYR A 177 5.03 1.78 -12.66
N ALA A 178 4.37 1.30 -13.72
CA ALA A 178 3.93 2.14 -14.83
C ALA A 178 2.88 3.18 -14.39
N MET A 179 1.92 2.77 -13.55
CA MET A 179 0.92 3.64 -12.95
C MET A 179 1.55 4.72 -12.08
N ASN A 180 2.58 4.37 -11.28
CA ASN A 180 3.32 5.36 -10.50
C ASN A 180 4.03 6.37 -11.42
N LEU A 181 4.75 5.93 -12.44
CA LEU A 181 5.43 6.85 -13.37
C LEU A 181 4.44 7.84 -14.02
N TYR A 182 3.29 7.36 -14.48
CA TYR A 182 2.23 8.22 -15.02
C TYR A 182 1.68 9.18 -13.95
N TYR A 183 1.45 8.70 -12.74
CA TYR A 183 0.95 9.50 -11.63
C TYR A 183 1.91 10.64 -11.26
N GLN A 184 3.22 10.36 -11.18
CA GLN A 184 4.24 11.36 -10.88
C GLN A 184 4.31 12.43 -12.00
N THR A 185 4.42 12.01 -13.26
CA THR A 185 4.56 12.91 -14.42
C THR A 185 3.33 13.79 -14.68
N THR A 186 2.16 13.41 -14.18
CA THR A 186 0.90 14.18 -14.34
C THR A 186 0.58 15.09 -13.15
N GLY A 187 1.56 15.33 -12.26
CA GLY A 187 1.43 16.25 -11.13
C GLY A 187 0.64 15.67 -9.95
N ARG A 188 0.70 14.34 -9.74
CA ARG A 188 0.22 13.66 -8.54
C ARG A 188 -1.27 13.88 -8.20
N LYS A 189 -2.09 14.16 -9.22
CA LYS A 189 -3.54 14.35 -9.05
C LYS A 189 -4.18 13.02 -8.67
N LYS A 190 -5.11 13.04 -7.71
CA LYS A 190 -5.85 11.84 -7.31
C LYS A 190 -6.50 11.10 -8.50
N SER A 191 -7.01 11.84 -9.48
CA SER A 191 -7.59 11.27 -10.71
C SER A 191 -6.58 10.52 -11.58
N SER A 192 -5.30 10.88 -11.53
CA SER A 192 -4.25 10.22 -12.32
C SER A 192 -3.89 8.84 -11.78
N CYS A 193 -4.29 8.51 -10.55
CA CYS A 193 -4.10 7.18 -9.95
C CYS A 193 -5.39 6.35 -9.94
N ASP A 194 -6.47 6.80 -10.59
CA ASP A 194 -7.73 6.06 -10.53
C ASP A 194 -7.70 4.79 -11.39
N PHE A 195 -7.24 4.89 -12.64
CA PHE A 195 -7.15 3.78 -13.59
C PHE A 195 -8.43 2.91 -13.63
N ARG A 196 -9.61 3.53 -13.69
CA ARG A 196 -10.92 2.83 -13.61
C ARG A 196 -11.09 2.11 -12.28
N GLU A 197 -10.81 2.82 -11.20
CA GLU A 197 -10.84 2.31 -9.82
C GLU A 197 -9.90 1.12 -9.55
N THR A 198 -8.82 0.96 -10.30
CA THR A 198 -7.82 -0.11 -10.10
C THR A 198 -6.51 0.38 -9.49
N GLY A 199 -6.35 1.68 -9.27
CA GLY A 199 -5.18 2.24 -8.58
C GLY A 199 -5.44 2.62 -7.12
N LEU A 200 -4.35 2.69 -6.36
CA LEU A 200 -4.30 3.04 -4.96
C LEU A 200 -3.23 4.07 -4.70
N LEU A 201 -3.60 5.12 -3.97
CA LEU A 201 -2.63 6.06 -3.41
C LEU A 201 -2.05 5.48 -2.13
N VAL A 202 -0.73 5.34 -2.08
CA VAL A 202 -0.01 4.88 -0.89
C VAL A 202 0.90 5.99 -0.33
N SER A 203 1.10 5.99 0.98
CA SER A 203 1.83 7.05 1.69
C SER A 203 3.29 6.73 1.99
N ASN A 204 3.73 5.48 1.81
CA ASN A 204 5.13 5.09 1.96
C ASN A 204 5.68 4.57 0.63
N ASP A 205 6.98 4.76 0.46
CA ASP A 205 7.71 4.37 -0.74
C ASP A 205 7.59 2.84 -0.94
N PRO A 206 6.98 2.38 -2.05
CA PRO A 206 6.89 0.96 -2.36
C PRO A 206 8.20 0.38 -2.91
N SER A 207 9.26 1.18 -3.07
CA SER A 207 10.58 0.70 -3.52
C SER A 207 11.07 -0.48 -2.70
N TYR A 208 11.54 -1.52 -3.38
CA TYR A 208 11.99 -2.75 -2.76
C TYR A 208 13.11 -3.40 -3.57
N GLY A 209 14.15 -3.89 -2.88
CA GLY A 209 15.32 -4.47 -3.52
C GLY A 209 16.00 -3.51 -4.51
N ASN A 210 16.13 -3.94 -5.76
CA ASN A 210 16.77 -3.15 -6.83
C ASN A 210 15.78 -2.28 -7.62
N CYS A 211 14.48 -2.39 -7.36
CA CYS A 211 13.48 -1.58 -8.04
C CYS A 211 13.12 -0.35 -7.20
N SER A 212 13.45 0.83 -7.72
CA SER A 212 13.14 2.11 -7.09
C SER A 212 12.01 2.81 -7.83
N TYR A 213 10.95 3.12 -7.09
CA TYR A 213 9.82 3.92 -7.57
C TYR A 213 10.24 5.38 -7.65
N GLN A 214 10.05 5.98 -8.82
CA GLN A 214 10.35 7.39 -8.98
C GLN A 214 9.41 8.23 -8.11
N TYR A 215 9.98 9.32 -7.59
CA TYR A 215 9.26 10.40 -6.94
C TYR A 215 9.66 11.72 -7.61
N SER A 216 8.69 12.40 -8.22
CA SER A 216 8.94 13.73 -8.79
C SER A 216 8.70 14.78 -7.71
N HIS A 217 9.73 15.58 -7.42
CA HIS A 217 9.59 16.78 -6.59
C HIS A 217 9.15 17.93 -7.51
N ASP A 218 8.01 18.55 -7.20
CA ASP A 218 7.60 19.83 -7.80
C ASP A 218 8.35 20.99 -7.15
#